data_AF-A0A963ST46-F1
#
_entry.id   AF-A0A963ST46-F1
#
_cell.length_a   1.000
_cell.length_b   1.000
_cell.length_c   1.000
_cell.angle_alpha   90.00
_cell.angle_beta   90.00
_cell.angle_gamma   90.00
#
_symmetry.space_group_name_H-M   'P 1'
#
loop_
_entity.id
_entity.type
_entity.pdbx_description
1 polymer ?
#
loop_
_entity_poly.entity_id
_entity_poly.type
_entity_poly.pdbx_seq_one_letter_code
_entity_poly.pdbx_strand_id
1 'polypeptide(L)'
;MRELKLDTSGNMLALGALGLLVTMSLVGGGVDMSRAYKAQSRLQAACDAGVLAGRKAVRTNGFDDNAEDEAEDYFNNNFDEDEQGATDTSFIASSPDNGNTVNGTATSDVQSTVMR
;
A
#
# COMPACT_ATOMS: atom_id res chain seq x y z
N MET A 1 8.57 -10.63 55.36
CA MET A 1 8.67 -9.93 54.05
C MET A 1 9.32 -10.74 52.92
N ARG A 2 9.96 -11.90 53.19
CA ARG A 2 10.65 -12.69 52.14
C ARG A 2 9.71 -13.64 51.39
N GLU A 3 8.60 -14.05 52.01
CA GLU A 3 7.58 -14.96 51.45
C GLU A 3 6.67 -14.30 50.41
N LEU A 4 6.29 -13.02 50.61
CA LEU A 4 5.55 -12.23 49.60
C LEU A 4 6.34 -12.01 48.30
N LYS A 5 7.67 -12.09 48.34
CA LYS A 5 8.54 -11.94 47.16
C LYS A 5 8.63 -13.21 46.30
N LEU A 6 8.16 -14.34 46.81
CA LEU A 6 8.21 -15.65 46.16
C LEU A 6 6.82 -16.17 45.76
N ASP A 7 5.77 -15.37 45.99
CA ASP A 7 4.40 -15.77 45.69
C ASP A 7 4.08 -15.61 44.20
N THR A 8 4.09 -16.74 43.48
CA THR A 8 3.84 -16.84 42.04
C THR A 8 2.36 -17.01 41.71
N SER A 9 1.48 -17.15 42.72
CA SER A 9 0.07 -17.48 42.52
C SER A 9 -0.74 -16.37 41.81
N GLY A 10 -0.31 -15.11 41.94
CA GLY A 10 -0.84 -13.97 41.16
C GLY A 10 -0.16 -13.75 39.80
N ASN A 11 0.98 -14.41 39.53
CA ASN A 11 1.81 -14.12 38.36
C ASN A 11 1.30 -14.79 37.08
N MET A 12 0.53 -15.88 37.18
CA MET A 12 -0.02 -16.57 36.00
C MET A 12 -1.03 -15.71 35.25
N LEU A 13 -1.88 -14.95 35.97
CA LEU A 13 -2.79 -13.98 35.37
C LEU A 13 -2.02 -12.83 34.70
N ALA A 14 -0.97 -12.32 35.36
CA ALA A 14 -0.13 -11.25 34.80
C ALA A 14 0.62 -11.70 33.54
N LEU A 15 1.26 -12.87 33.58
CA LEU A 15 1.97 -13.47 32.44
C LEU A 15 1.02 -13.85 31.30
N GLY A 16 -0.18 -14.35 31.63
CA GLY A 16 -1.21 -14.64 30.64
C GLY A 16 -1.72 -13.38 29.94
N ALA A 17 -1.96 -12.30 30.68
CA ALA A 17 -2.35 -11.02 30.10
C ALA A 17 -1.26 -10.43 29.20
N LEU A 18 0.00 -10.48 29.63
CA LEU A 18 1.14 -10.06 28.81
C LEU A 18 1.27 -10.91 27.54
N GLY A 19 1.09 -12.24 27.66
CA GLY A 19 1.09 -13.15 26.52
C GLY A 19 0.00 -12.82 25.50
N LEU A 20 -1.22 -12.52 25.97
CA LEU A 20 -2.32 -12.10 25.10
C LEU A 20 -2.02 -10.77 24.39
N LEU A 21 -1.45 -9.80 25.08
CA LEU A 21 -1.07 -8.53 24.44
C LEU A 21 -0.01 -8.75 23.35
N VAL A 22 1.00 -9.57 23.62
CA VAL A 22 2.05 -9.88 22.64
C VAL A 22 1.46 -10.60 21.41
N THR A 23 0.61 -11.60 21.60
CA THR A 23 0.02 -12.32 20.46
C THR A 23 -0.93 -11.44 19.66
N MET A 24 -1.73 -10.59 20.31
CA MET A 24 -2.58 -9.61 19.62
C MET A 24 -1.77 -8.64 18.77
N SER A 25 -0.64 -8.13 19.29
CA SER A 25 0.25 -7.24 18.53
C SER A 25 0.86 -7.94 17.31
N LEU A 26 1.30 -9.20 17.47
CA LEU A 26 1.87 -9.98 16.36
C LEU A 26 0.83 -10.26 15.26
N VAL A 27 -0.37 -10.68 15.65
CA VAL A 27 -1.46 -10.95 14.70
C VAL A 27 -1.88 -9.65 14.00
N GLY A 28 -2.07 -8.57 14.75
CA GLY A 28 -2.45 -7.29 14.20
C GLY A 28 -1.42 -6.72 13.23
N GLY A 29 -0.13 -6.79 13.57
CA GLY A 29 0.95 -6.40 12.67
C GLY A 29 0.96 -7.22 11.38
N GLY A 30 0.72 -8.53 11.46
CA GLY A 30 0.60 -9.39 10.28
C GLY A 30 -0.59 -9.04 9.39
N VAL A 31 -1.73 -8.67 9.98
CA VAL A 31 -2.94 -8.27 9.23
C VAL A 31 -2.72 -6.94 8.51
N ASP A 32 -2.17 -5.94 9.19
CA ASP A 32 -1.87 -4.63 8.58
C ASP A 32 -0.88 -4.79 7.40
N MET A 33 0.19 -5.57 7.60
CA MET A 33 1.17 -5.84 6.55
C MET A 33 0.54 -6.58 5.35
N SER A 34 -0.37 -7.53 5.62
CA SER A 34 -1.09 -8.24 4.55
C SER A 34 -1.98 -7.31 3.72
N ARG A 35 -2.62 -6.32 4.36
CA ARG A 35 -3.42 -5.31 3.66
C ARG A 35 -2.53 -4.37 2.85
N ALA A 36 -1.43 -3.89 3.43
CA ALA A 36 -0.47 -3.04 2.75
C ALA A 36 0.11 -3.71 1.48
N TYR A 37 0.48 -4.99 1.55
CA TYR A 37 0.96 -5.72 0.37
C TYR A 37 -0.08 -5.90 -0.72
N LYS A 38 -1.35 -6.11 -0.34
CA LYS A 38 -2.45 -6.18 -1.32
C LYS A 38 -2.62 -4.84 -2.04
N ALA A 39 -2.67 -3.75 -1.29
CA ALA A 39 -2.75 -2.40 -1.84
C ALA A 39 -1.55 -2.11 -2.75
N GLN A 40 -0.32 -2.44 -2.32
CA GLN A 40 0.89 -2.29 -3.13
C GLN A 40 0.82 -3.07 -4.45
N SER A 41 0.37 -4.32 -4.41
CA SER A 41 0.25 -5.14 -5.62
C SER A 41 -0.80 -4.57 -6.59
N ARG A 42 -1.90 -4.02 -6.06
CA ARG A 42 -2.92 -3.35 -6.88
C ARG A 42 -2.39 -2.04 -7.46
N LEU A 43 -1.67 -1.25 -6.68
CA LEU A 43 -1.05 0.00 -7.12
C LEU A 43 -0.05 -0.25 -8.25
N GLN A 44 0.78 -1.29 -8.13
CA GLN A 44 1.70 -1.69 -9.20
C GLN A 44 0.95 -2.13 -10.46
N ALA A 45 -0.08 -2.97 -10.32
CA ALA A 45 -0.87 -3.40 -11.47
C ALA A 45 -1.56 -2.23 -12.19
N ALA A 46 -2.07 -1.25 -11.43
CA ALA A 46 -2.67 -0.04 -11.98
C ALA A 46 -1.63 0.87 -12.66
N CYS A 47 -0.46 1.03 -12.05
CA CYS A 47 0.67 1.76 -12.64
C CYS A 47 1.11 1.14 -13.97
N ASP A 48 1.25 -0.19 -14.03
CA ASP A 48 1.61 -0.89 -15.26
C ASP A 48 0.53 -0.73 -16.34
N ALA A 49 -0.75 -0.78 -15.95
CA ALA A 49 -1.88 -0.56 -16.86
C ALA A 49 -1.89 0.87 -17.42
N GLY A 50 -1.70 1.88 -16.57
CA GLY A 50 -1.62 3.29 -16.96
C GLY A 50 -0.46 3.56 -17.91
N VAL A 51 0.75 3.09 -17.59
CA VAL A 51 1.93 3.23 -18.46
C VAL A 51 1.73 2.56 -19.81
N LEU A 52 1.15 1.36 -19.84
CA LEU A 52 0.87 0.65 -21.09
C LEU A 52 -0.16 1.37 -21.95
N ALA A 53 -1.21 1.93 -21.31
CA ALA A 53 -2.22 2.72 -21.98
C ALA A 53 -1.64 4.02 -22.55
N GLY A 54 -0.88 4.77 -21.74
CA GLY A 54 -0.17 5.97 -22.19
C GLY A 54 0.76 5.68 -23.36
N ARG A 55 1.55 4.61 -23.27
CA ARG A 55 2.42 4.19 -24.39
C ARG A 55 1.63 3.85 -25.66
N LYS A 56 0.45 3.25 -25.52
CA LYS A 56 -0.44 2.92 -26.65
C LYS A 56 -1.09 4.17 -27.25
N ALA A 57 -1.33 5.20 -26.45
CA ALA A 57 -1.89 6.47 -26.87
C ALA A 57 -0.88 7.39 -27.58
N VAL A 58 0.42 7.15 -27.42
CA VAL A 58 1.48 7.85 -28.17
C VAL A 58 1.26 7.70 -29.69
N ARG A 59 1.14 8.85 -30.37
CA ARG A 59 1.02 8.94 -31.85
C ARG A 59 2.16 9.79 -32.41
N THR A 60 1.88 10.57 -33.46
CA THR A 60 2.87 11.36 -34.21
C THR A 60 3.55 12.45 -33.38
N ASN A 61 2.86 12.98 -32.36
CA ASN A 61 3.39 14.07 -31.52
C ASN A 61 4.25 13.57 -30.34
N GLY A 62 4.36 12.26 -30.14
CA GLY A 62 5.06 11.68 -29.00
C GLY A 62 4.16 11.51 -27.78
N PHE A 63 4.74 11.64 -26.59
CA PHE A 63 4.01 11.60 -25.32
C PHE A 63 3.48 13.02 -25.02
N ASP A 64 2.30 13.30 -25.52
CA ASP A 64 1.58 14.56 -25.36
C ASP A 64 0.47 14.44 -24.30
N ASP A 65 -0.21 15.56 -24.01
CA ASP A 65 -1.28 15.63 -23.00
C ASP A 65 -2.35 14.53 -23.20
N ASN A 66 -2.65 14.14 -24.45
CA ASN A 66 -3.62 13.06 -24.71
C ASN A 66 -3.10 11.68 -24.25
N ALA A 67 -1.81 11.41 -24.40
CA ALA A 67 -1.20 10.17 -23.93
C ALA A 67 -1.05 10.16 -22.41
N GLU A 68 -0.85 11.32 -21.79
CA GLU A 68 -0.83 11.49 -20.34
C GLU A 68 -2.23 11.28 -19.74
N ASP A 69 -3.25 11.94 -20.28
CA ASP A 69 -4.66 11.78 -19.88
C ASP A 69 -5.10 10.31 -19.96
N GLU A 70 -4.78 9.61 -21.06
CA GLU A 70 -5.13 8.18 -21.21
C GLU A 70 -4.41 7.32 -20.15
N ALA A 71 -3.17 7.65 -19.80
CA ALA A 71 -2.43 6.93 -18.77
C ALA A 71 -3.07 7.12 -17.39
N GLU A 72 -3.47 8.35 -17.06
CA GLU A 72 -4.15 8.69 -15.81
C GLU A 72 -5.52 8.04 -15.72
N ASP A 73 -6.33 8.10 -16.78
CA ASP A 73 -7.64 7.46 -16.82
C ASP A 73 -7.53 5.95 -16.61
N TYR A 74 -6.56 5.30 -17.25
CA TYR A 74 -6.34 3.86 -17.04
C TYR A 74 -5.83 3.55 -15.64
N PHE A 75 -4.98 4.38 -15.04
CA PHE A 75 -4.55 4.22 -13.66
C PHE A 75 -5.74 4.32 -12.70
N ASN A 76 -6.53 5.40 -12.80
CA ASN A 76 -7.66 5.70 -11.91
C ASN A 76 -8.77 4.64 -12.02
N ASN A 77 -8.99 4.07 -13.21
CA ASN A 77 -9.94 2.98 -13.39
C ASN A 77 -9.48 1.66 -12.76
N ASN A 78 -8.18 1.49 -12.49
CA ASN A 78 -7.61 0.26 -11.94
C ASN A 78 -7.20 0.37 -10.47
N PHE A 79 -7.23 1.58 -9.89
CA PHE A 79 -6.91 1.82 -8.49
C PHE A 79 -7.94 2.72 -7.82
N ASP A 80 -8.80 2.11 -7.02
CA ASP A 80 -9.74 2.81 -6.13
C ASP A 80 -9.13 2.89 -4.72
N GLU A 81 -8.86 4.11 -4.26
CA GLU A 81 -8.23 4.38 -2.96
C GLU A 81 -9.09 3.88 -1.78
N ASP A 82 -10.41 4.10 -1.86
CA ASP A 82 -11.35 3.74 -0.81
C ASP A 82 -11.43 2.22 -0.65
N GLU A 83 -11.43 1.48 -1.77
CA GLU A 83 -11.40 0.02 -1.75
C GLU A 83 -10.08 -0.53 -1.18
N GLN A 84 -8.96 0.15 -1.39
CA GLN A 84 -7.66 -0.26 -0.86
C GLN A 84 -7.42 0.21 0.59
N GLY A 85 -8.27 1.09 1.14
CA GLY A 85 -8.04 1.74 2.42
C GLY A 85 -6.78 2.62 2.39
N ALA A 86 -6.59 3.30 1.27
CA ALA A 86 -5.46 4.15 0.98
C ALA A 86 -5.89 5.62 0.84
N THR A 87 -4.93 6.53 0.89
CA THR A 87 -5.12 7.98 0.72
C THR A 87 -3.93 8.58 -0.01
N ASP A 88 -4.06 9.82 -0.45
CA ASP A 88 -2.98 10.61 -1.06
C ASP A 88 -2.33 9.89 -2.26
N THR A 89 -3.15 9.18 -3.05
CA THR A 89 -2.67 8.48 -4.23
C THR A 89 -2.35 9.45 -5.35
N SER A 90 -1.17 9.29 -5.92
CA SER A 90 -0.71 10.06 -7.07
C SER A 90 -0.10 9.11 -8.09
N PHE A 91 -0.36 9.39 -9.35
CA PHE A 91 0.28 8.73 -10.48
C PHE A 91 0.88 9.79 -11.38
N ILE A 92 2.13 9.60 -11.79
CA ILE A 92 2.84 10.49 -12.70
C ILE A 92 3.40 9.64 -13.83
N ALA A 93 2.93 9.89 -15.04
CA ALA A 93 3.46 9.30 -16.26
C ALA A 93 4.45 10.27 -16.93
N SER A 94 5.53 9.75 -17.49
CA SER A 94 6.54 10.57 -18.17
C SER A 94 7.24 9.78 -19.27
N SER A 95 7.84 10.49 -20.24
CA SER A 95 8.66 9.86 -21.27
C SER A 95 9.97 10.62 -21.49
N PRO A 96 11.13 9.94 -21.38
CA PRO A 96 12.43 10.58 -21.62
C PRO A 96 12.78 10.72 -23.13
N ASP A 97 12.03 10.05 -24.00
CA ASP A 97 12.37 9.83 -25.41
C ASP A 97 11.16 10.03 -26.34
N ASN A 98 10.32 11.00 -25.97
CA ASN A 98 9.14 11.44 -26.70
C ASN A 98 8.17 10.31 -27.08
N GLY A 99 7.91 9.44 -26.12
CA GLY A 99 6.95 8.37 -26.15
C GLY A 99 7.55 7.00 -26.43
N ASN A 100 8.83 6.86 -26.80
CA ASN A 100 9.42 5.55 -27.09
C ASN A 100 9.43 4.61 -25.87
N THR A 101 9.66 5.19 -24.71
CA THR A 101 9.61 4.62 -23.36
C THR A 101 8.67 5.49 -22.54
N VAL A 102 7.70 4.88 -21.86
CA VAL A 102 6.85 5.56 -20.89
C VAL A 102 7.17 4.99 -19.51
N ASN A 103 7.45 5.86 -18.56
CA ASN A 103 7.72 5.53 -17.17
C ASN A 103 6.55 6.01 -16.33
N GLY A 104 6.15 5.23 -15.33
CA GLY A 104 5.12 5.59 -14.37
C GLY A 104 5.69 5.56 -12.96
N THR A 105 5.32 6.54 -12.14
CA THR A 105 5.54 6.53 -10.70
C THR A 105 4.20 6.68 -10.01
N ALA A 106 3.80 5.65 -9.25
CA ALA A 106 2.61 5.67 -8.43
C ALA A 106 2.99 5.67 -6.94
N THR A 107 2.37 6.54 -6.16
CA THR A 107 2.52 6.63 -4.70
C THR A 107 1.15 6.62 -4.04
N SER A 108 1.04 6.07 -2.84
CA SER A 108 -0.20 5.97 -2.09
C SER A 108 0.11 5.64 -0.63
N ASP A 109 -0.66 6.20 0.31
CA ASP A 109 -0.51 5.97 1.75
C ASP A 109 -1.58 5.00 2.26
N VAL A 110 -1.16 3.85 2.80
CA VAL A 110 -2.08 2.81 3.31
C VAL A 110 -2.21 2.91 4.82
N GLN A 111 -3.45 3.02 5.32
CA GLN A 111 -3.70 3.15 6.76
C GLN A 111 -3.53 1.81 7.51
N SER A 112 -2.68 1.79 8.54
CA SER A 112 -2.57 0.69 9.50
C SER A 112 -3.65 0.78 10.58
N THR A 113 -4.20 -0.36 11.00
CA THR A 113 -5.24 -0.42 12.04
C THR A 113 -4.67 -0.75 13.41
N VAL A 114 -3.70 -1.66 13.50
CA VAL A 114 -3.11 -2.13 14.76
C VAL A 114 -1.73 -1.52 15.03
N MET A 115 -0.92 -1.30 13.99
CA MET A 115 0.39 -0.65 14.09
C MET A 115 0.29 0.88 13.97
N ARG A 116 -0.68 1.48 14.65
CA ARG A 116 -0.90 2.94 14.62
C ARG A 116 -0.05 3.68 15.65
#